data_AF-A0A8J3FCC2-F1
#
_entry.id   AF-A0A8J3FCC2-F1
#
_cell.length_a   1.000
_cell.length_b   1.000
_cell.length_c   1.000
_cell.angle_alpha   90.00
_cell.angle_beta   90.00
_cell.angle_gamma   90.00
#
_symmetry.space_group_name_H-M   'P 1'
#
loop_
_entity.id
_entity.type
_entity.pdbx_description
1 polymer ?
#
loop_
_entity_poly.entity_id
_entity_poly.type
_entity_poly.pdbx_seq_one_letter_code
_entity_poly.pdbx_strand_id
1 'polypeptide(L)'
;MSARVVLLVTSPRLPAGLLSAAAWDLLRAHPVLAAGESPAVAAVRAQGVPIAVPAGPPADALLAAADADGTAVWLAAPDGDAALARELGHRLAREPGRAALEVLPGSWDPPGARLLDVVAVIDRLLSPGGDPWKRRQTHRSLAPYLIEECYETFDAIEAGDPDALREELGDLLLQVVLHARLGETADEPWTVDDVAGDLAEKLIRRSPHVFGDAEVTDLDAITGQWERIKRAEKGRTSAFDGIVLGQPALALAAKIHDRAERAGLAAGARPAAAPESPDGPGVAPAAGSAGPGGAVGPPGGEESVGAALYALAVAARRTGYDPEAALRRAALAELSRLRAAETVAAPPAAGPGAAGPTAAGPGVTAPGE
;
A
#
# COMPACT_ATOMS: atom_id res chain seq x y z
N MET A 1 -26.06 -46.48 6.50
CA MET A 1 -25.60 -45.08 6.57
C MET A 1 -25.54 -44.57 5.15
N SER A 2 -25.95 -43.33 4.87
CA SER A 2 -25.74 -42.71 3.55
C SER A 2 -24.23 -42.53 3.35
N ALA A 3 -23.73 -42.75 2.12
CA ALA A 3 -22.33 -42.53 1.80
C ALA A 3 -21.94 -41.07 2.05
N ARG A 4 -20.66 -40.78 2.25
CA ARG A 4 -20.18 -39.42 2.48
C ARG A 4 -19.04 -39.07 1.53
N VAL A 5 -19.13 -37.89 0.93
CA VAL A 5 -18.09 -37.30 0.10
C VAL A 5 -17.57 -36.08 0.83
N VAL A 6 -16.28 -36.08 1.14
CA VAL A 6 -15.61 -34.95 1.81
C VAL A 6 -14.69 -34.25 0.83
N LEU A 7 -14.94 -32.98 0.55
CA LEU A 7 -14.03 -32.10 -0.18
C LEU A 7 -13.07 -31.48 0.84
N LEU A 8 -11.83 -31.97 0.86
CA LEU A 8 -10.76 -31.46 1.70
C LEU A 8 -10.07 -30.29 1.00
N VAL A 9 -10.39 -29.07 1.44
CA VAL A 9 -9.85 -27.82 0.87
C VAL A 9 -8.72 -27.29 1.73
N THR A 10 -7.57 -27.00 1.12
CA THR A 10 -6.39 -26.49 1.83
C THR A 10 -6.09 -25.06 1.41
N SER A 11 -5.53 -24.26 2.31
CA SER A 11 -4.95 -22.97 1.94
C SER A 11 -3.87 -23.17 0.88
N PRO A 12 -3.93 -22.47 -0.27
CA PRO A 12 -2.88 -22.50 -1.28
C PRO A 12 -1.66 -21.63 -0.88
N ARG A 13 -1.77 -20.90 0.24
CA ARG A 13 -0.77 -19.95 0.74
C ARG A 13 0.07 -20.53 1.86
N LEU A 14 -0.33 -21.67 2.41
CA LEU A 14 0.44 -22.39 3.41
C LEU A 14 1.25 -23.51 2.78
N PRO A 15 2.42 -23.86 3.36
CA PRO A 15 3.17 -25.04 2.97
C PRO A 15 2.29 -26.28 2.85
N ALA A 16 2.47 -27.02 1.75
CA ALA A 16 1.76 -28.27 1.52
C ALA A 16 2.02 -29.27 2.66
N GLY A 17 0.96 -29.93 3.13
CA GLY A 17 1.02 -30.89 4.24
C GLY A 17 0.76 -30.28 5.63
N LEU A 18 0.68 -28.96 5.77
CA LEU A 18 0.11 -28.35 6.97
C LEU A 18 -1.40 -28.53 6.95
N LEU A 19 -1.90 -29.49 7.73
CA LEU A 19 -3.31 -29.83 7.83
C LEU A 19 -3.75 -29.94 9.29
N SER A 20 -5.03 -29.69 9.54
CA SER A 20 -5.67 -29.91 10.83
C SER A 20 -5.65 -31.39 11.21
N ALA A 21 -5.76 -31.69 12.51
CA ALA A 21 -5.82 -33.07 12.99
C ALA A 21 -6.99 -33.85 12.34
N ALA A 22 -8.18 -33.23 12.25
CA ALA A 22 -9.35 -33.85 11.62
C ALA A 22 -9.12 -34.19 10.12
N ALA A 23 -8.40 -33.33 9.40
CA ALA A 23 -8.03 -33.60 8.01
C ALA A 23 -7.08 -34.79 7.90
N TRP A 24 -6.06 -34.86 8.78
CA TRP A 24 -5.14 -36.00 8.80
C TRP A 24 -5.82 -37.31 9.20
N ASP A 25 -6.81 -37.27 10.07
CA ASP A 25 -7.57 -38.47 10.47
C ASP A 25 -8.42 -38.98 9.30
N LEU A 26 -9.09 -38.10 8.56
CA LEU A 26 -9.84 -38.47 7.35
C LEU A 26 -8.93 -39.05 6.27
N LEU A 27 -7.80 -38.39 5.97
CA LEU A 27 -6.85 -38.84 4.96
C LEU A 27 -6.29 -40.23 5.28
N ARG A 28 -6.12 -40.57 6.56
CA ARG A 28 -5.60 -41.88 6.99
C ARG A 28 -6.68 -42.96 7.10
N ALA A 29 -7.93 -42.57 7.28
CA ALA A 29 -9.04 -43.50 7.50
C ALA A 29 -9.77 -43.92 6.21
N HIS A 30 -9.73 -43.10 5.16
CA HIS A 30 -10.60 -43.26 3.99
C HIS A 30 -9.85 -43.16 2.66
N PRO A 31 -10.42 -43.70 1.56
CA PRO A 31 -9.88 -43.50 0.21
C PRO A 31 -9.76 -42.03 -0.15
N VAL A 32 -8.57 -41.64 -0.60
CA VAL A 32 -8.26 -40.26 -1.02
C VAL A 32 -8.10 -40.21 -2.53
N LEU A 33 -8.79 -39.26 -3.15
CA LEU A 33 -8.71 -38.96 -4.58
C LEU A 33 -8.27 -37.51 -4.79
N ALA A 34 -7.66 -37.21 -5.93
CA ALA A 34 -7.32 -35.86 -6.34
C ALA A 34 -7.40 -35.70 -7.86
N ALA A 35 -7.50 -34.46 -8.35
CA ALA A 35 -7.60 -34.17 -9.78
C ALA A 35 -6.35 -34.60 -10.57
N GLY A 36 -5.19 -34.55 -9.91
CA GLY A 36 -3.89 -34.82 -10.51
C GLY A 36 -2.77 -34.57 -9.51
N GLU A 37 -1.53 -34.60 -9.98
CA GLU A 37 -0.37 -34.30 -9.14
C GLU A 37 -0.35 -32.82 -8.73
N SER A 38 -0.04 -32.57 -7.45
CA SER A 38 0.09 -31.23 -6.88
C SER A 38 1.05 -31.27 -5.67
N PRO A 39 1.56 -30.12 -5.20
CA PRO A 39 2.35 -30.08 -3.97
C PRO A 39 1.62 -30.70 -2.76
N ALA A 40 0.30 -30.50 -2.66
CA ALA A 40 -0.52 -31.11 -1.61
C ALA A 40 -0.57 -32.64 -1.73
N VAL A 41 -0.77 -33.16 -2.95
CA VAL A 41 -0.75 -34.61 -3.22
C VAL A 41 0.61 -35.22 -2.89
N ALA A 42 1.69 -34.56 -3.29
CA ALA A 42 3.06 -35.00 -2.97
C ALA A 42 3.30 -35.02 -1.46
N ALA A 43 2.89 -33.97 -0.74
CA ALA A 43 3.05 -33.88 0.71
C ALA A 43 2.26 -34.97 1.46
N VAL A 44 1.02 -35.26 1.04
CA VAL A 44 0.19 -36.30 1.65
C VAL A 44 0.75 -37.70 1.37
N ARG A 45 1.21 -37.97 0.14
CA ARG A 45 1.88 -39.25 -0.20
C ARG A 45 3.19 -39.46 0.55
N ALA A 46 3.96 -38.39 0.79
CA ALA A 46 5.18 -38.46 1.58
C ALA A 46 4.93 -38.92 3.03
N GLN A 47 3.69 -38.76 3.54
CA GLN A 47 3.25 -39.27 4.85
C GLN A 47 2.65 -40.69 4.79
N GLY A 48 2.75 -41.37 3.64
CA GLY A 48 2.29 -42.76 3.47
C GLY A 48 0.80 -42.90 3.17
N VAL A 49 0.08 -41.81 2.90
CA VAL A 49 -1.33 -41.87 2.50
C VAL A 49 -1.42 -42.07 0.98
N PRO A 50 -2.03 -43.17 0.49
CA PRO A 50 -2.21 -43.38 -0.94
C PRO A 50 -3.27 -42.42 -1.49
N ILE A 51 -2.99 -41.83 -2.65
CA ILE A 51 -3.93 -40.95 -3.36
C ILE A 51 -4.13 -41.44 -4.79
N ALA A 52 -5.37 -41.70 -5.16
CA ALA A 52 -5.75 -42.09 -6.51
C ALA A 52 -6.06 -40.87 -7.38
N VAL A 53 -5.57 -40.89 -8.62
CA VAL A 53 -5.95 -39.91 -9.66
C VAL A 53 -6.87 -40.65 -10.64
N PRO A 54 -8.17 -40.29 -10.73
CA PRO A 54 -9.12 -41.01 -11.55
C PRO A 54 -8.86 -40.78 -13.04
N ALA A 55 -8.96 -41.85 -13.85
CA ALA A 55 -8.85 -41.75 -15.31
C ALA A 55 -10.16 -41.28 -15.99
N GLY A 56 -11.28 -41.32 -15.27
CA GLY A 56 -12.61 -40.92 -15.74
C GLY A 56 -13.15 -39.68 -14.99
N PRO A 57 -14.46 -39.37 -15.13
CA PRO A 57 -15.05 -38.21 -14.47
C PRO A 57 -14.84 -38.24 -12.95
N PRO A 58 -14.24 -37.20 -12.34
CA PRO A 58 -13.94 -37.18 -10.92
C PRO A 58 -15.13 -37.44 -10.00
N ALA A 59 -16.31 -36.89 -10.35
CA ALA A 59 -17.53 -37.08 -9.57
C ALA A 59 -17.96 -38.55 -9.51
N ASP A 60 -17.83 -39.29 -10.61
CA ASP A 60 -18.21 -40.71 -10.68
C ASP A 60 -17.26 -41.56 -9.82
N ALA A 61 -15.96 -41.32 -9.94
CA ALA A 61 -14.95 -42.03 -9.16
C ALA A 61 -15.10 -41.78 -7.66
N LEU A 62 -15.39 -40.54 -7.26
CA LEU A 62 -15.55 -40.15 -5.88
C LEU A 62 -16.83 -40.74 -5.25
N LEU A 63 -17.95 -40.73 -5.98
CA LEU A 63 -19.18 -41.38 -5.54
C LEU A 63 -19.01 -42.90 -5.46
N ALA A 64 -18.34 -43.53 -6.42
CA ALA A 64 -18.06 -44.97 -6.38
C ALA A 64 -17.17 -45.35 -5.19
N ALA A 65 -16.15 -44.55 -4.88
CA ALA A 65 -15.32 -44.75 -3.70
C ALA A 65 -16.13 -44.59 -2.40
N ALA A 66 -17.01 -43.60 -2.33
CA ALA A 66 -17.88 -43.38 -1.17
C ALA A 66 -18.92 -44.51 -1.00
N ASP A 67 -19.46 -45.04 -2.10
CA ASP A 67 -20.38 -46.19 -2.09
C ASP A 67 -19.67 -47.46 -1.56
N ALA A 68 -18.36 -47.61 -1.81
CA ALA A 68 -17.57 -48.77 -1.40
C ALA A 68 -17.07 -48.70 0.07
N ASP A 69 -16.58 -47.55 0.51
CA ASP A 69 -15.96 -47.37 1.85
C ASP A 69 -16.89 -46.67 2.86
N GLY A 70 -18.02 -46.15 2.41
CA GLY A 70 -18.93 -45.31 3.19
C GLY A 70 -18.46 -43.85 3.30
N THR A 71 -17.17 -43.55 3.16
CA THR A 71 -16.65 -42.18 3.01
C THR A 71 -15.53 -42.15 1.96
N ALA A 72 -15.52 -41.13 1.11
CA ALA A 72 -14.38 -40.84 0.24
C ALA A 72 -13.97 -39.37 0.37
N VAL A 73 -12.66 -39.14 0.30
CA VAL A 73 -12.06 -37.80 0.46
C VAL A 73 -11.51 -37.34 -0.88
N TRP A 74 -11.86 -36.13 -1.28
CA TRP A 74 -11.25 -35.43 -2.39
C TRP A 74 -10.27 -34.39 -1.86
N LEU A 75 -8.97 -34.58 -2.09
CA LEU A 75 -7.96 -33.56 -1.80
C LEU A 75 -7.98 -32.53 -2.92
N ALA A 76 -8.52 -31.35 -2.62
CA ALA A 76 -8.74 -30.31 -3.61
C ALA A 76 -7.44 -29.67 -4.09
N ALA A 77 -7.43 -29.25 -5.36
CA ALA A 77 -6.39 -28.40 -5.93
C ALA A 77 -6.39 -26.98 -5.31
N PRO A 78 -5.37 -26.14 -5.56
CA PRO A 78 -5.28 -24.77 -5.01
C PRO A 78 -6.47 -23.85 -5.30
N ASP A 79 -7.22 -24.10 -6.39
CA ASP A 79 -8.44 -23.38 -6.75
C ASP A 79 -9.71 -23.92 -6.05
N GLY A 80 -9.54 -24.93 -5.21
CA GLY A 80 -10.61 -25.60 -4.46
C GLY A 80 -11.47 -26.54 -5.32
N ASP A 81 -11.09 -26.82 -6.57
CA ASP A 81 -11.86 -27.65 -7.52
C ASP A 81 -13.35 -27.27 -7.58
N ALA A 82 -13.64 -25.96 -7.63
CA ALA A 82 -15.00 -25.43 -7.54
C ALA A 82 -15.95 -26.00 -8.62
N ALA A 83 -15.42 -26.42 -9.77
CA ALA A 83 -16.18 -27.09 -10.82
C ALA A 83 -16.72 -28.45 -10.37
N LEU A 84 -15.87 -29.29 -9.75
CA LEU A 84 -16.25 -30.59 -9.21
C LEU A 84 -17.25 -30.42 -8.06
N ALA A 85 -16.99 -29.49 -7.14
CA ALA A 85 -17.89 -29.21 -6.04
C ALA A 85 -19.31 -28.86 -6.52
N ARG A 86 -19.40 -28.02 -7.56
CA ARG A 86 -20.67 -27.64 -8.20
C ARG A 86 -21.35 -28.81 -8.89
N GLU A 87 -20.59 -29.62 -9.60
CA GLU A 87 -21.10 -30.82 -10.27
C GLU A 87 -21.70 -31.81 -9.26
N LEU A 88 -20.96 -32.13 -8.19
CA LEU A 88 -21.43 -32.99 -7.11
C LEU A 88 -22.69 -32.43 -6.46
N GLY A 89 -22.71 -31.12 -6.17
CA GLY A 89 -23.89 -30.45 -5.63
C GLY A 89 -25.13 -30.62 -6.52
N HIS A 90 -24.99 -30.39 -7.83
CA HIS A 90 -26.10 -30.57 -8.77
C HIS A 90 -26.57 -32.03 -8.90
N ARG A 91 -25.65 -33.00 -8.89
CA ARG A 91 -25.99 -34.42 -8.99
C ARG A 91 -26.69 -34.91 -7.73
N LEU A 92 -26.15 -34.61 -6.55
CA LEU A 92 -26.71 -35.02 -5.27
C LEU A 92 -28.07 -34.37 -4.96
N ALA A 93 -28.33 -33.18 -5.51
CA ALA A 93 -29.67 -32.56 -5.46
C ALA A 93 -30.73 -33.35 -6.27
N ARG A 94 -30.33 -34.06 -7.33
CA ARG A 94 -31.22 -34.89 -8.16
C ARG A 94 -31.38 -36.32 -7.63
N GLU A 95 -30.44 -36.78 -6.80
CA GLU A 95 -30.43 -38.11 -6.19
C GLU A 95 -30.35 -38.02 -4.65
N PRO A 96 -31.43 -37.56 -3.98
CA PRO A 96 -31.41 -37.37 -2.53
C PRO A 96 -31.09 -38.67 -1.80
N GLY A 97 -30.17 -38.61 -0.83
CA GLY A 97 -29.76 -39.76 -0.02
C GLY A 97 -28.65 -40.61 -0.61
N ARG A 98 -28.19 -40.33 -1.84
CA ARG A 98 -27.04 -41.03 -2.44
C ARG A 98 -25.76 -40.85 -1.63
N ALA A 99 -25.36 -39.60 -1.41
CA ALA A 99 -24.27 -39.27 -0.50
C ALA A 99 -24.47 -37.89 0.13
N ALA A 100 -23.93 -37.70 1.34
CA ALA A 100 -23.76 -36.38 1.93
C ALA A 100 -22.49 -35.73 1.39
N LEU A 101 -22.59 -34.48 0.92
CA LEU A 101 -21.44 -33.67 0.51
C LEU A 101 -21.01 -32.77 1.67
N GLU A 102 -19.78 -32.93 2.12
CA GLU A 102 -19.16 -32.15 3.20
C GLU A 102 -17.95 -31.40 2.64
N VAL A 103 -17.76 -30.14 3.04
CA VAL A 103 -16.52 -29.40 2.76
C VAL A 103 -15.77 -29.29 4.08
N LEU A 104 -14.57 -29.86 4.14
CA LEU A 104 -13.69 -29.75 5.29
C LEU A 104 -12.49 -28.84 4.93
N PRO A 105 -12.30 -27.72 5.63
CA PRO A 105 -11.06 -26.97 5.56
C PRO A 105 -9.92 -27.77 6.22
N GLY A 106 -8.98 -28.25 5.41
CA GLY A 106 -7.75 -28.90 5.86
C GLY A 106 -6.77 -27.92 6.47
N SER A 107 -6.75 -26.68 5.98
CA SER A 107 -5.97 -25.58 6.55
C SER A 107 -6.62 -24.24 6.22
N TRP A 108 -6.25 -23.19 6.94
CA TRP A 108 -6.84 -21.85 6.82
C TRP A 108 -5.76 -20.81 6.56
N ASP A 109 -6.09 -19.80 5.77
CA ASP A 109 -5.24 -18.63 5.64
C ASP A 109 -5.15 -17.90 6.99
N PRO A 110 -3.95 -17.70 7.54
CA PRO A 110 -3.78 -16.78 8.65
C PRO A 110 -4.05 -15.33 8.17
N PRO A 111 -4.39 -14.41 9.09
CA PRO A 111 -4.42 -12.99 8.77
C PRO A 111 -3.10 -12.56 8.12
N GLY A 112 -3.19 -11.85 6.99
CA GLY A 112 -2.02 -11.43 6.20
C GLY A 112 -1.55 -12.40 5.13
N ALA A 113 -2.11 -13.62 5.02
CA ALA A 113 -1.67 -14.61 4.02
C ALA A 113 -1.72 -14.10 2.57
N ARG A 114 -2.60 -13.14 2.26
CA ARG A 114 -2.72 -12.52 0.92
C ARG A 114 -1.46 -11.77 0.48
N LEU A 115 -0.57 -11.42 1.40
CA LEU A 115 0.75 -10.86 1.04
C LEU A 115 1.57 -11.85 0.19
N LEU A 116 1.42 -13.16 0.42
CA LEU A 116 2.09 -14.18 -0.38
C LEU A 116 1.61 -14.19 -1.83
N ASP A 117 0.33 -13.87 -2.09
CA ASP A 117 -0.18 -13.70 -3.45
C ASP A 117 0.52 -12.51 -4.13
N VAL A 118 0.69 -11.39 -3.42
CA VAL A 118 1.37 -10.19 -3.95
C VAL A 118 2.83 -10.51 -4.30
N VAL A 119 3.55 -11.19 -3.40
CA VAL A 119 4.94 -11.62 -3.64
C VAL A 119 5.04 -12.49 -4.88
N ALA A 120 4.16 -13.50 -5.01
CA ALA A 120 4.15 -14.40 -6.16
C ALA A 120 3.80 -13.67 -7.47
N VAL A 121 2.84 -12.75 -7.44
CA VAL A 121 2.45 -11.95 -8.62
C VAL A 121 3.60 -11.05 -9.05
N ILE A 122 4.27 -10.37 -8.12
CA ILE A 122 5.40 -9.49 -8.43
C ILE A 122 6.59 -10.28 -8.96
N ASP A 123 6.90 -11.43 -8.36
CA ASP A 123 7.94 -12.33 -8.87
C ASP A 123 7.64 -12.75 -10.32
N ARG A 124 6.39 -13.13 -10.61
CA ARG A 124 5.98 -13.50 -11.98
C ARG A 124 6.10 -12.34 -12.96
N LEU A 125 5.73 -11.13 -12.53
CA LEU A 125 5.80 -9.93 -13.35
C LEU A 125 7.25 -9.53 -13.67
N LEU A 126 8.21 -9.74 -12.76
CA LEU A 126 9.63 -9.42 -12.98
C LEU A 126 10.43 -10.58 -13.59
N SER A 127 9.90 -11.80 -13.57
CA SER A 127 10.50 -12.98 -14.18
C SER A 127 10.51 -12.95 -15.72
N PRO A 128 11.35 -13.75 -16.40
CA PRO A 128 11.32 -13.90 -17.85
C PRO A 128 9.91 -14.21 -18.40
N GLY A 129 9.51 -13.47 -19.44
CA GLY A 129 8.15 -13.53 -20.01
C GLY A 129 7.09 -12.77 -19.20
N GLY A 130 7.47 -12.07 -18.14
CA GLY A 130 6.63 -11.12 -17.41
C GLY A 130 6.55 -9.74 -18.06
N ASP A 131 6.18 -8.72 -17.28
CA ASP A 131 5.95 -7.35 -17.75
C ASP A 131 7.28 -6.66 -18.15
N PRO A 132 7.45 -6.28 -19.44
CA PRO A 132 8.66 -5.63 -19.93
C PRO A 132 8.97 -4.28 -19.24
N TRP A 133 7.96 -3.54 -18.80
CA TRP A 133 8.16 -2.25 -18.13
C TRP A 133 8.68 -2.46 -16.71
N LYS A 134 8.04 -3.36 -15.93
CA LYS A 134 8.43 -3.66 -14.55
C LYS A 134 9.85 -4.24 -14.48
N ARG A 135 10.22 -5.07 -15.46
CA ARG A 135 11.57 -5.66 -15.57
C ARG A 135 12.70 -4.66 -15.84
N ARG A 136 12.38 -3.47 -16.37
CA ARG A 136 13.38 -2.42 -16.65
C ARG A 136 13.58 -1.47 -15.46
N GLN A 137 12.80 -1.64 -14.40
CA GLN A 137 12.84 -0.74 -13.26
C GLN A 137 14.08 -0.95 -12.39
N THR A 138 14.45 0.11 -11.71
CA THR A 138 15.53 0.17 -10.71
C THR A 138 15.00 0.89 -9.48
N HIS A 139 15.69 0.79 -8.34
CA HIS A 139 15.30 1.57 -7.16
C HIS A 139 15.16 3.07 -7.47
N ARG A 140 16.04 3.62 -8.31
CA ARG A 140 16.02 5.05 -8.67
C ARG A 140 14.85 5.41 -9.59
N SER A 141 14.49 4.55 -10.53
CA SER A 141 13.37 4.84 -11.45
C SER A 141 12.01 4.70 -10.76
N LEU A 142 11.92 3.90 -9.69
CA LEU A 142 10.71 3.74 -8.89
C LEU A 142 10.51 4.83 -7.83
N ALA A 143 11.58 5.53 -7.42
CA ALA A 143 11.50 6.53 -6.35
C ALA A 143 10.45 7.64 -6.54
N PRO A 144 10.22 8.19 -7.76
CA PRO A 144 9.14 9.16 -7.98
C PRO A 144 7.75 8.58 -7.71
N TYR A 145 7.50 7.35 -8.17
CA TYR A 145 6.21 6.65 -7.95
C TYR A 145 5.98 6.41 -6.46
N LEU A 146 6.99 5.96 -5.71
CA LEU A 146 6.87 5.82 -4.26
C LEU A 146 6.46 7.12 -3.55
N ILE A 147 6.97 8.27 -4.02
CA ILE A 147 6.59 9.57 -3.48
C ILE A 147 5.14 9.92 -3.86
N GLU A 148 4.73 9.62 -5.09
CA GLU A 148 3.36 9.77 -5.58
C GLU A 148 2.38 8.97 -4.70
N GLU A 149 2.60 7.67 -4.51
CA GLU A 149 1.74 6.82 -3.68
C GLU A 149 1.64 7.32 -2.22
N CYS A 150 2.72 7.90 -1.69
CA CYS A 150 2.71 8.50 -0.35
C CYS A 150 1.79 9.72 -0.27
N TYR A 151 1.72 10.53 -1.32
CA TYR A 151 0.82 11.69 -1.37
C TYR A 151 -0.61 11.30 -1.68
N GLU A 152 -0.84 10.30 -2.53
CA GLU A 152 -2.19 9.80 -2.80
C GLU A 152 -2.77 9.15 -1.53
N THR A 153 -1.97 8.35 -0.82
CA THR A 153 -2.34 7.84 0.52
C THR A 153 -2.65 8.97 1.49
N PHE A 154 -1.82 10.03 1.52
CA PHE A 154 -2.05 11.19 2.40
C PHE A 154 -3.36 11.92 2.04
N ASP A 155 -3.64 12.12 0.77
CA ASP A 155 -4.87 12.77 0.31
C ASP A 155 -6.11 11.93 0.65
N ALA A 156 -6.03 10.60 0.53
CA ALA A 156 -7.11 9.70 0.95
C ALA A 156 -7.38 9.77 2.46
N ILE A 157 -6.34 9.92 3.29
CA ILE A 157 -6.48 10.14 4.74
C ILE A 157 -7.17 11.48 5.03
N GLU A 158 -6.73 12.57 4.41
CA GLU A 158 -7.34 13.90 4.63
C GLU A 158 -8.79 13.96 4.11
N ALA A 159 -9.12 13.20 3.06
CA ALA A 159 -10.48 13.08 2.55
C ALA A 159 -11.40 12.21 3.43
N GLY A 160 -10.84 11.37 4.30
CA GLY A 160 -11.60 10.43 5.12
C GLY A 160 -12.30 9.34 4.32
N ASP A 161 -11.74 8.96 3.17
CA ASP A 161 -12.29 7.94 2.26
C ASP A 161 -11.61 6.58 2.54
N PRO A 162 -12.29 5.61 3.18
CA PRO A 162 -11.70 4.32 3.52
C PRO A 162 -11.47 3.40 2.32
N ASP A 163 -12.24 3.55 1.23
CA ASP A 163 -12.06 2.72 0.04
C ASP A 163 -10.84 3.20 -0.76
N ALA A 164 -10.74 4.51 -0.97
CA ALA A 164 -9.53 5.12 -1.57
C ALA A 164 -8.30 4.82 -0.70
N LEU A 165 -8.37 5.01 0.62
CA LEU A 165 -7.25 4.70 1.51
C LEU A 165 -6.77 3.25 1.38
N ARG A 166 -7.68 2.28 1.20
CA ARG A 166 -7.30 0.88 1.01
C ARG A 166 -6.60 0.66 -0.33
N GLU A 167 -7.02 1.33 -1.39
CA GLU A 167 -6.40 1.30 -2.71
C GLU A 167 -4.97 1.85 -2.65
N GLU A 168 -4.81 3.06 -2.12
CA GLU A 168 -3.50 3.73 -2.04
C GLU A 168 -2.51 3.01 -1.12
N LEU A 169 -2.99 2.43 0.00
CA LEU A 169 -2.15 1.56 0.84
C LEU A 169 -1.71 0.30 0.10
N GLY A 170 -2.52 -0.18 -0.85
CA GLY A 170 -2.18 -1.28 -1.75
C GLY A 170 -1.07 -0.90 -2.73
N ASP A 171 -1.12 0.30 -3.30
CA ASP A 171 -0.09 0.79 -4.22
C ASP A 171 1.21 1.15 -3.49
N LEU A 172 1.12 1.66 -2.27
CA LEU A 172 2.28 1.82 -1.39
C LEU A 172 2.93 0.46 -1.06
N LEU A 173 2.12 -0.58 -0.78
CA LEU A 173 2.60 -1.94 -0.58
C LEU A 173 3.25 -2.50 -1.86
N LEU A 174 2.68 -2.23 -3.03
CA LEU A 174 3.26 -2.59 -4.33
C LEU A 174 4.69 -2.05 -4.45
N GLN A 175 4.94 -0.79 -4.11
CA GLN A 175 6.29 -0.20 -4.16
C GLN A 175 7.26 -0.93 -3.21
N VAL A 176 6.82 -1.29 -2.00
CA VAL A 176 7.65 -2.05 -1.05
C VAL A 176 8.05 -3.42 -1.63
N VAL A 177 7.09 -4.17 -2.17
CA VAL A 177 7.35 -5.52 -2.73
C VAL A 177 8.19 -5.45 -4.01
N LEU A 178 7.98 -4.43 -4.86
CA LEU A 178 8.82 -4.20 -6.04
C LEU A 178 10.28 -3.93 -5.67
N HIS A 179 10.52 -3.03 -4.71
CA HIS A 179 11.87 -2.75 -4.23
C HIS A 179 12.51 -3.99 -3.60
N ALA A 180 11.75 -4.76 -2.82
CA ALA A 180 12.24 -6.01 -2.25
C ALA A 180 12.64 -7.04 -3.31
N ARG A 181 11.83 -7.21 -4.35
CA ARG A 181 12.16 -8.13 -5.44
C ARG A 181 13.40 -7.71 -6.23
N LEU A 182 13.64 -6.41 -6.39
CA LEU A 182 14.86 -5.87 -6.98
C LEU A 182 16.08 -6.07 -6.07
N GLY A 183 15.89 -6.00 -4.75
CA GLY A 183 16.91 -6.23 -3.73
C GLY A 183 17.58 -7.60 -3.84
N GLU A 184 16.84 -8.61 -4.31
CA GLU A 184 17.37 -9.97 -4.54
C GLU A 184 18.48 -10.03 -5.59
N THR A 185 18.60 -9.00 -6.43
CA THR A 185 19.62 -8.91 -7.50
C THR A 185 20.82 -8.04 -7.14
N ALA A 186 20.86 -7.49 -5.93
CA ALA A 186 21.98 -6.67 -5.45
C ALA A 186 23.23 -7.53 -5.16
N ASP A 187 24.39 -6.87 -5.02
CA ASP A 187 25.64 -7.54 -4.62
C ASP A 187 25.52 -8.23 -3.24
N GLU A 188 24.77 -7.61 -2.34
CA GLU A 188 24.31 -8.18 -1.07
C GLU A 188 22.78 -8.34 -1.15
N PRO A 189 22.27 -9.52 -1.56
CA PRO A 189 20.84 -9.74 -1.76
C PRO A 189 20.02 -9.64 -0.48
N TRP A 190 18.81 -9.13 -0.59
CA TRP A 190 17.78 -9.13 0.45
C TRP A 190 16.39 -9.23 -0.18
N THR A 191 15.43 -9.68 0.61
CA THR A 191 14.09 -10.08 0.18
C THR A 191 13.01 -9.29 0.93
N VAL A 192 11.75 -9.53 0.56
CA VAL A 192 10.61 -8.98 1.30
C VAL A 192 10.53 -9.53 2.74
N ASP A 193 11.00 -10.75 2.95
CA ASP A 193 11.02 -11.38 4.28
C ASP A 193 12.08 -10.73 5.18
N ASP A 194 13.22 -10.32 4.62
CA ASP A 194 14.23 -9.55 5.36
C ASP A 194 13.68 -8.18 5.78
N VAL A 195 12.98 -7.48 4.88
CA VAL A 195 12.32 -6.20 5.19
C VAL A 195 11.29 -6.35 6.31
N ALA A 196 10.45 -7.39 6.22
CA ALA A 196 9.41 -7.67 7.22
C ALA A 196 10.01 -8.12 8.56
N GLY A 197 11.04 -8.96 8.54
CA GLY A 197 11.78 -9.44 9.70
C GLY A 197 12.45 -8.30 10.45
N ASP A 198 13.23 -7.48 9.75
CA ASP A 198 13.89 -6.30 10.32
C ASP A 198 12.88 -5.31 10.93
N LEU A 199 11.72 -5.15 10.29
CA LEU A 199 10.64 -4.33 10.83
C LEU A 199 10.07 -4.95 12.11
N ALA A 200 9.69 -6.22 12.08
CA ALA A 200 9.08 -6.93 13.21
C ALA A 200 10.00 -6.95 14.43
N GLU A 201 11.26 -7.35 14.26
CA GLU A 201 12.26 -7.38 15.32
C GLU A 201 12.47 -5.99 15.93
N LYS A 202 12.56 -4.95 15.09
CA LYS A 202 12.67 -3.56 15.54
C LYS A 202 11.45 -3.11 16.33
N LEU A 203 10.23 -3.46 15.90
CA LEU A 203 8.99 -3.10 16.60
C LEU A 203 8.89 -3.81 17.95
N ILE A 204 9.22 -5.11 18.01
CA ILE A 204 9.26 -5.90 19.24
C ILE A 204 10.27 -5.31 20.23
N ARG A 205 11.51 -5.13 19.78
CA ARG A 205 12.61 -4.62 20.61
C ARG A 205 12.36 -3.22 21.16
N ARG A 206 11.70 -2.35 20.39
CA ARG A 206 11.37 -0.97 20.82
C ARG A 206 10.09 -0.87 21.63
N SER A 207 9.33 -1.97 21.77
CA SER A 207 8.09 -2.02 22.53
C SER A 207 8.15 -3.03 23.69
N PRO A 208 9.16 -2.96 24.60
CA PRO A 208 9.27 -3.91 25.70
C PRO A 208 8.14 -3.77 26.74
N HIS A 209 7.30 -2.74 26.64
CA HIS A 209 6.08 -2.61 27.44
C HIS A 209 4.91 -3.45 26.90
N VAL A 210 5.03 -3.96 25.66
CA VAL A 210 4.07 -4.90 25.06
C VAL A 210 4.64 -6.31 25.01
N PHE A 211 5.93 -6.45 24.65
CA PHE A 211 6.56 -7.75 24.36
C PHE A 211 7.61 -8.19 25.39
N GLY A 212 7.77 -7.45 26.49
CA GLY A 212 8.71 -7.77 27.56
C GLY A 212 8.14 -7.34 28.92
N ASP A 213 9.02 -7.08 29.88
CA ASP A 213 8.64 -6.84 31.27
C ASP A 213 8.61 -5.35 31.66
N ALA A 214 8.67 -4.43 30.70
CA ALA A 214 8.73 -3.00 31.02
C ALA A 214 7.35 -2.47 31.45
N GLU A 215 7.19 -2.11 32.73
CA GLU A 215 5.95 -1.54 33.26
C GLU A 215 5.86 -0.03 32.97
N VAL A 216 5.61 0.33 31.71
CA VAL A 216 5.34 1.72 31.32
C VAL A 216 3.95 1.81 30.70
N THR A 217 3.08 2.62 31.29
CA THR A 217 1.65 2.69 30.92
C THR A 217 1.20 4.07 30.42
N ASP A 218 1.98 5.12 30.71
CA ASP A 218 1.73 6.49 30.25
C ASP A 218 2.34 6.74 28.85
N LEU A 219 1.65 7.51 28.02
CA LEU A 219 2.02 7.81 26.64
C LEU A 219 3.35 8.55 26.53
N ASP A 220 3.60 9.51 27.43
CA ASP A 220 4.85 10.29 27.41
C ASP A 220 6.04 9.40 27.79
N ALA A 221 5.86 8.53 28.78
CA ALA A 221 6.86 7.56 29.18
C ALA A 221 7.12 6.49 28.10
N ILE A 222 6.09 6.02 27.40
CA ILE A 222 6.22 5.11 26.24
C ILE A 222 7.01 5.79 25.11
N THR A 223 6.66 7.04 24.78
CA THR A 223 7.36 7.84 23.75
C THR A 223 8.82 8.08 24.12
N GLY A 224 9.07 8.41 25.39
CA GLY A 224 10.42 8.59 25.92
C GLY A 224 11.25 7.30 25.86
N GLN A 225 10.66 6.16 26.18
CA GLN A 225 11.31 4.85 26.06
C GLN A 225 11.69 4.54 24.61
N TRP A 226 10.76 4.75 23.68
CA TRP A 226 11.00 4.52 22.26
C TRP A 226 12.20 5.32 21.75
N GLU A 227 12.26 6.62 22.05
CA GLU A 227 13.37 7.48 21.63
C GLU A 227 14.70 7.12 22.34
N ARG A 228 14.67 6.65 23.59
CA ARG A 228 15.88 6.13 24.27
C ARG A 228 16.45 4.90 23.55
N ILE A 229 15.63 3.89 23.28
CA ILE A 229 16.06 2.65 22.60
C ILE A 229 16.59 2.98 21.20
N LYS A 230 15.86 3.81 20.44
CA LYS A 230 16.27 4.27 19.11
C LYS A 230 17.61 5.01 19.09
N ARG A 231 17.93 5.80 20.12
CA ARG A 231 19.23 6.48 20.24
C ARG A 231 20.36 5.47 20.49
N ALA A 232 20.14 4.51 21.38
CA ALA A 232 21.13 3.49 21.71
C ALA A 232 21.49 2.60 20.50
N GLU A 233 20.48 2.17 19.73
CA GLU A 233 20.68 1.30 18.55
C GLU A 233 21.47 1.95 17.42
N LYS A 234 21.23 3.25 17.17
CA LYS A 234 21.78 3.93 15.99
C LYS A 234 23.15 4.57 16.22
N GLY A 235 23.74 4.41 17.42
CA GLY A 235 25.03 5.00 17.76
C GLY A 235 25.14 6.49 17.45
N ARG A 236 24.01 7.22 17.52
CA ARG A 236 23.93 8.60 17.00
C ARG A 236 24.81 9.52 17.83
N THR A 237 25.74 10.18 17.15
CA THR A 237 26.62 11.17 17.76
C THR A 237 26.04 12.58 17.64
N SER A 238 25.11 12.81 16.71
CA SER A 238 24.43 14.08 16.49
C SER A 238 22.91 13.99 16.73
N ALA A 239 22.35 15.06 17.28
CA ALA A 239 20.91 15.23 17.44
C ALA A 239 20.15 15.25 16.09
N PHE A 240 20.85 15.58 15.00
CA PHE A 240 20.30 15.69 13.65
C PHE A 240 20.44 14.39 12.84
N ASP A 241 21.10 13.36 13.38
CA ASP A 241 21.29 12.09 12.67
C ASP A 241 19.94 11.42 12.33
N GLY A 242 19.82 11.04 11.06
CA GLY A 242 18.62 10.41 10.49
C GLY A 242 17.41 11.35 10.33
N ILE A 243 17.64 12.65 10.13
CA ILE A 243 16.69 13.50 9.40
C ILE A 243 16.71 13.07 7.93
N VAL A 244 15.52 12.82 7.37
CA VAL A 244 15.39 12.47 5.95
C VAL A 244 15.43 13.76 5.14
N LEU A 245 16.53 14.01 4.44
CA LEU A 245 16.76 15.27 3.72
C LEU A 245 15.92 15.42 2.45
N GLY A 246 15.40 14.32 1.90
CA GLY A 246 14.52 14.33 0.72
C GLY A 246 13.06 14.68 1.02
N GLN A 247 12.72 15.06 2.25
CA GLN A 247 11.36 15.50 2.61
C GLN A 247 11.07 16.91 2.05
N PRO A 248 9.80 17.27 1.87
CA PRO A 248 9.39 18.64 1.55
C PRO A 248 10.00 19.68 2.49
N ALA A 249 10.26 20.88 1.97
CA ALA A 249 11.06 21.88 2.66
C ALA A 249 10.45 22.33 4.01
N LEU A 250 9.12 22.44 4.13
CA LEU A 250 8.51 22.86 5.40
C LEU A 250 8.49 21.71 6.41
N ALA A 251 8.27 20.48 5.96
CA ALA A 251 8.41 19.28 6.79
C ALA A 251 9.86 19.12 7.30
N LEU A 252 10.85 19.36 6.43
CA LEU A 252 12.27 19.33 6.78
C LEU A 252 12.61 20.43 7.81
N ALA A 253 12.14 21.66 7.59
CA ALA A 253 12.32 22.77 8.52
C ALA A 253 11.73 22.47 9.90
N ALA A 254 10.49 21.97 9.94
CA ALA A 254 9.83 21.50 11.15
C ALA A 254 10.64 20.41 11.85
N LYS A 255 11.18 19.44 11.10
CA LYS A 255 11.95 18.34 11.66
C LYS A 255 13.26 18.79 12.27
N ILE A 256 13.98 19.69 11.60
CA ILE A 256 15.22 20.29 12.11
C ILE A 256 14.94 21.02 13.42
N HIS A 257 13.88 21.83 13.45
CA HIS A 257 13.46 22.55 14.66
C HIS A 257 13.14 21.61 15.82
N ASP A 258 12.27 20.62 15.60
CA ASP A 258 11.90 19.62 16.60
C ASP A 258 13.12 18.84 17.15
N ARG A 259 14.18 18.66 16.33
CA ARG A 259 15.43 18.01 16.77
C ARG A 259 16.29 18.94 17.60
N ALA A 260 16.40 20.20 17.19
CA ALA A 260 17.15 21.21 17.91
C ALA A 260 16.56 21.48 19.30
N GLU A 261 15.23 21.66 19.40
CA GLU A 261 14.57 21.88 20.70
C GLU A 261 14.76 20.69 21.65
N ARG A 262 14.59 19.46 21.17
CA ARG A 262 14.86 18.24 21.97
C ARG A 262 16.31 18.12 22.45
N ALA A 263 17.25 18.71 21.71
CA ALA A 263 18.67 18.74 22.07
C ALA A 263 19.04 19.95 22.96
N GLY A 264 18.08 20.82 23.30
CA GLY A 264 18.34 22.05 24.04
C GLY A 264 19.11 23.10 23.21
N LEU A 265 19.15 22.95 21.88
CA LEU A 265 19.82 23.88 20.99
C LEU A 265 18.85 25.01 20.62
N ALA A 266 19.34 26.26 20.64
CA ALA A 266 18.55 27.41 20.22
C ALA A 266 18.30 27.37 18.70
N ALA A 267 17.18 26.75 18.28
CA ALA A 267 16.66 26.90 16.93
C ALA A 267 15.83 28.18 16.83
N GLY A 268 16.49 29.28 16.49
CA GLY A 268 15.85 30.49 15.99
C GLY A 268 16.21 30.69 14.53
N ALA A 269 15.28 31.23 13.74
CA ALA A 269 15.68 31.81 12.46
C ALA A 269 16.77 32.84 12.76
N ARG A 270 17.96 32.69 12.16
CA ARG A 270 18.94 33.76 12.19
C ARG A 270 18.24 34.97 11.58
N PRO A 271 18.16 36.14 12.24
CA PRO A 271 17.64 37.32 11.58
C PRO A 271 18.40 37.47 10.26
N ALA A 272 17.67 37.66 9.16
CA ALA A 272 18.26 37.83 7.84
C ALA A 272 19.46 38.76 7.99
N ALA A 273 20.64 38.28 7.59
CA ALA A 273 21.85 39.05 7.74
C ALA A 273 21.57 40.43 7.13
N ALA A 274 21.72 41.49 7.92
CA ALA A 274 21.68 42.84 7.38
C ALA A 274 22.64 42.86 6.19
N PRO A 275 22.26 43.48 5.05
CA PRO A 275 23.15 43.54 3.91
C PRO A 275 24.50 44.08 4.40
N GLU A 276 25.56 43.30 4.22
CA GLU A 276 26.91 43.75 4.54
C GLU A 276 27.12 45.07 3.81
N SER A 277 27.20 46.14 4.60
CA SER A 277 27.46 47.47 4.07
C SER A 277 28.89 47.43 3.52
N PRO A 278 29.13 47.76 2.24
CA PRO A 278 30.49 47.93 1.78
C PRO A 278 31.00 49.21 2.45
N ASP A 279 31.83 49.06 3.48
CA ASP A 279 32.56 50.16 4.08
C ASP A 279 33.39 50.87 3.01
N GLY A 280 32.97 52.09 2.67
CA GLY A 280 33.75 53.14 2.04
C GLY A 280 33.25 54.47 2.60
N PRO A 281 34.12 55.37 3.09
CA PRO A 281 33.68 56.53 3.86
C PRO A 281 33.16 57.60 2.91
N GLY A 282 31.96 58.14 3.16
CA GLY A 282 31.52 59.31 2.41
C GLY A 282 30.06 59.72 2.57
N VAL A 283 29.82 60.63 3.52
CA VAL A 283 28.82 61.72 3.47
C VAL A 283 27.35 61.34 3.69
N ALA A 284 26.85 61.63 4.90
CA ALA A 284 25.47 62.09 5.12
C ALA A 284 25.38 63.61 4.85
N PRO A 285 24.21 64.28 4.76
CA PRO A 285 22.84 63.78 5.04
C PRO A 285 21.74 64.29 4.06
N ALA A 286 20.51 63.75 4.18
CA ALA A 286 19.28 64.57 4.14
C ALA A 286 18.06 63.78 4.65
N ALA A 287 17.29 64.44 5.52
CA ALA A 287 16.08 63.95 6.16
C ALA A 287 14.88 63.85 5.20
N GLY A 288 13.98 62.90 5.45
CA GLY A 288 12.70 62.76 4.75
C GLY A 288 11.74 61.78 5.44
N SER A 289 10.98 62.31 6.40
CA SER A 289 9.67 61.86 6.91
C SER A 289 9.32 60.36 6.92
N ALA A 290 9.25 59.81 8.14
CA ALA A 290 8.48 58.61 8.45
C ALA A 290 6.96 58.87 8.27
N GLY A 291 6.30 57.99 7.51
CA GLY A 291 4.84 57.82 7.52
C GLY A 291 4.48 56.47 8.16
N PRO A 292 3.38 56.36 8.93
CA PRO A 292 2.98 55.11 9.55
C PRO A 292 2.13 54.29 8.57
N GLY A 293 2.60 53.09 8.22
CA GLY A 293 1.84 52.16 7.37
C GLY A 293 2.67 51.61 6.22
N GLY A 294 3.68 50.81 6.52
CA GLY A 294 4.46 50.08 5.54
C GLY A 294 4.32 48.58 5.79
N ALA A 295 3.67 47.88 4.85
CA ALA A 295 3.62 46.43 4.80
C ALA A 295 5.03 45.83 4.95
N VAL A 296 5.15 44.77 5.76
CA VAL A 296 6.36 43.93 5.82
C VAL A 296 6.47 43.17 4.50
N GLY A 297 7.02 43.81 3.46
CA GLY A 297 7.61 43.12 2.33
C GLY A 297 9.00 42.60 2.75
N PRO A 298 9.42 41.40 2.33
CA PRO A 298 10.69 40.86 2.82
C PRO A 298 11.87 41.67 2.22
N PRO A 299 12.81 42.15 3.03
CA PRO A 299 14.05 42.71 2.52
C PRO A 299 14.99 41.57 2.08
N GLY A 300 15.41 41.57 0.80
CA GLY A 300 16.70 41.01 0.32
C GLY A 300 16.78 39.53 -0.10
N GLY A 301 16.64 39.24 -1.40
CA GLY A 301 17.17 38.01 -2.03
C GLY A 301 16.55 36.65 -1.60
N GLU A 302 16.96 35.58 -2.29
CA GLU A 302 16.46 34.21 -2.06
C GLU A 302 16.70 33.72 -0.62
N GLU A 303 17.83 34.08 -0.02
CA GLU A 303 18.19 33.69 1.35
C GLU A 303 17.22 34.26 2.40
N SER A 304 16.80 35.53 2.27
CA SER A 304 15.85 36.14 3.21
C SER A 304 14.46 35.53 3.08
N VAL A 305 14.03 35.21 1.85
CA VAL A 305 12.77 34.47 1.62
C VAL A 305 12.84 33.10 2.28
N GLY A 306 13.94 32.37 2.12
CA GLY A 306 14.18 31.09 2.79
C GLY A 306 14.12 31.21 4.32
N ALA A 307 14.78 32.22 4.89
CA ALA A 307 14.76 32.47 6.33
C ALA A 307 13.35 32.79 6.87
N ALA A 308 12.57 33.56 6.12
CA ALA A 308 11.18 33.88 6.47
C ALA A 308 10.27 32.66 6.43
N LEU A 309 10.39 31.82 5.39
CA LEU A 309 9.64 30.56 5.28
C LEU A 309 10.00 29.60 6.42
N TYR A 310 11.29 29.48 6.75
CA TYR A 310 11.74 28.68 7.89
C TYR A 310 11.16 29.20 9.22
N ALA A 311 11.18 30.53 9.44
CA ALA A 311 10.61 31.13 10.63
C ALA A 311 9.10 30.86 10.76
N LEU A 312 8.36 30.92 9.65
CA LEU A 312 6.93 30.61 9.62
C LEU A 312 6.66 29.13 9.92
N ALA A 313 7.47 28.21 9.35
CA ALA A 313 7.37 26.79 9.64
C ALA A 313 7.59 26.50 11.14
N VAL A 314 8.60 27.13 11.74
CA VAL A 314 8.87 27.05 13.19
C VAL A 314 7.71 27.61 14.02
N ALA A 315 7.17 28.76 13.64
CA ALA A 315 6.03 29.37 14.33
C ALA A 315 4.79 28.47 14.31
N ALA A 316 4.50 27.83 13.17
CA ALA A 316 3.41 26.86 13.06
C ALA A 316 3.62 25.63 13.96
N ARG A 317 4.85 25.10 14.04
CA ARG A 317 5.16 23.97 14.93
C ARG A 317 4.97 24.30 16.40
N ARG A 318 5.38 25.49 16.83
CA ARG A 318 5.20 25.95 18.22
C ARG A 318 3.75 26.10 18.63
N THR A 319 2.86 26.35 17.66
CA THR A 319 1.41 26.41 17.87
C THR A 319 0.71 25.07 17.63
N GLY A 320 1.47 23.99 17.43
CA GLY A 320 0.95 22.62 17.29
C GLY A 320 0.50 22.25 15.88
N TYR A 321 0.71 23.10 14.88
CA TYR A 321 0.34 22.82 13.49
C TYR A 321 1.50 22.21 12.70
N ASP A 322 1.19 21.27 11.80
CA ASP A 322 2.12 20.85 10.76
C ASP A 322 2.17 21.90 9.63
N PRO A 323 3.31 22.57 9.40
CA PRO A 323 3.41 23.64 8.41
C PRO A 323 3.23 23.15 6.97
N GLU A 324 3.66 21.93 6.66
CA GLU A 324 3.52 21.37 5.31
C GLU A 324 2.04 21.12 5.02
N ALA A 325 1.35 20.43 5.94
CA ALA A 325 -0.07 20.17 5.80
C ALA A 325 -0.91 21.46 5.82
N ALA A 326 -0.53 22.44 6.64
CA ALA A 326 -1.20 23.74 6.69
C ALA A 326 -1.12 24.50 5.36
N LEU A 327 0.09 24.60 4.77
CA LEU A 327 0.26 25.26 3.48
C LEU A 327 -0.45 24.49 2.36
N ARG A 328 -0.36 23.16 2.35
CA ARG A 328 -1.05 22.31 1.38
C ARG A 328 -2.57 22.55 1.40
N ARG A 329 -3.20 22.51 2.57
CA ARG A 329 -4.65 22.77 2.71
C ARG A 329 -5.02 24.17 2.21
N ALA A 330 -4.23 25.19 2.53
CA ALA A 330 -4.47 26.55 2.04
C ALA A 330 -4.36 26.65 0.51
N ALA A 331 -3.34 26.02 -0.09
CA ALA A 331 -3.14 26.01 -1.54
C ALA A 331 -4.27 25.27 -2.28
N LEU A 332 -4.75 24.14 -1.73
CA LEU A 332 -5.87 23.38 -2.31
C LEU A 332 -7.21 24.11 -2.17
N ALA A 333 -7.43 24.82 -1.07
CA ALA A 333 -8.61 25.68 -0.90
C ALA A 333 -8.61 26.82 -1.94
N GLU A 334 -7.45 27.44 -2.17
CA GLU A 334 -7.30 28.48 -3.19
C GLU A 334 -7.49 27.92 -4.61
N LEU A 335 -6.92 26.75 -4.92
CA LEU A 335 -7.15 26.08 -6.19
C LEU A 335 -8.64 25.78 -6.42
N SER A 336 -9.33 25.27 -5.40
CA SER A 336 -10.77 25.01 -5.45
C SER A 336 -11.57 26.30 -5.70
N ARG A 337 -11.20 27.39 -5.02
CA ARG A 337 -11.81 28.72 -5.22
C ARG A 337 -11.63 29.22 -6.64
N LEU A 338 -10.42 29.08 -7.21
CA LEU A 338 -10.12 29.48 -8.58
C LEU A 338 -10.89 28.64 -9.60
N ARG A 339 -10.95 27.32 -9.44
CA ARG A 339 -11.74 26.41 -10.31
C ARG A 339 -13.24 26.76 -10.30
N ALA A 340 -13.79 27.08 -9.14
CA ALA A 340 -15.18 27.53 -9.04
C ALA A 340 -15.40 28.86 -9.80
N ALA A 341 -14.46 29.80 -9.70
CA ALA A 341 -14.52 31.06 -10.43
C ALA A 341 -14.43 30.88 -11.95
N GLU A 342 -13.59 29.95 -12.44
CA GLU A 342 -13.51 29.59 -13.86
C GLU A 342 -14.83 29.02 -14.38
N THR A 343 -15.48 28.16 -13.59
CA THR A 343 -16.78 27.55 -13.97
C THR A 343 -17.88 28.58 -14.09
N VAL A 344 -17.87 29.62 -13.23
CA VAL A 344 -18.83 30.74 -13.27
C VAL A 344 -18.53 31.71 -14.41
N ALA A 345 -17.25 31.87 -14.79
CA ALA A 345 -16.82 32.75 -15.87
C ALA A 345 -16.94 32.11 -17.28
N ALA A 346 -17.18 30.80 -17.38
CA ALA A 346 -17.38 30.12 -18.65
C ALA A 346 -18.67 30.63 -19.33
N PRO A 347 -18.62 31.13 -20.57
CA PRO A 347 -19.82 31.58 -21.28
C PRO A 347 -20.78 30.39 -21.49
N PRO A 348 -22.11 30.61 -21.49
CA PRO A 348 -23.06 29.54 -21.72
C PRO A 348 -22.76 28.86 -23.05
N ALA A 349 -22.68 27.53 -23.04
CA ALA A 349 -22.49 26.73 -24.25
C ALA A 349 -23.51 27.18 -25.30
N ALA A 350 -23.03 27.55 -26.49
CA ALA A 350 -23.89 27.91 -27.60
C ALA A 350 -24.83 26.73 -27.89
N GLY A 351 -26.12 26.91 -27.59
CA GLY A 351 -27.15 25.93 -27.90
C GLY A 351 -27.16 25.60 -29.41
N PRO A 352 -27.67 24.43 -29.82
CA PRO A 352 -27.65 24.03 -31.21
C PRO A 352 -28.44 25.06 -32.03
N GLY A 353 -27.72 25.80 -32.87
CA GLY A 353 -28.28 26.85 -33.70
C GLY A 353 -29.43 26.31 -34.56
N ALA A 354 -30.57 26.96 -34.44
CA ALA A 354 -31.74 26.73 -35.27
C ALA A 354 -31.35 26.79 -36.76
N ALA A 355 -31.49 25.67 -37.46
CA ALA A 355 -31.45 25.65 -38.91
C ALA A 355 -32.64 26.46 -39.45
N GLY A 356 -32.36 27.63 -40.01
CA GLY A 356 -33.33 28.42 -40.76
C GLY A 356 -33.69 27.74 -42.09
N PRO A 357 -34.90 27.95 -42.62
CA PRO A 357 -35.44 27.19 -43.74
C PRO A 357 -34.79 27.66 -45.06
N THR A 358 -34.10 26.77 -45.76
CA THR A 358 -33.69 27.01 -47.15
C THR A 358 -34.88 26.80 -48.09
N ALA A 359 -35.19 27.87 -48.82
CA ALA A 359 -36.30 28.01 -49.74
C ALA A 359 -36.29 27.00 -50.89
N ALA A 360 -37.49 26.61 -51.31
CA ALA A 360 -37.77 25.71 -52.41
C ALA A 360 -37.82 26.43 -53.77
N GLY A 361 -37.18 25.79 -54.76
CA GLY A 361 -37.64 25.69 -56.16
C GLY A 361 -37.00 26.62 -57.20
N PRO A 362 -37.11 26.31 -58.52
CA PRO A 362 -37.85 25.19 -59.13
C PRO A 362 -36.96 24.23 -59.97
N GLY A 363 -37.47 23.02 -60.20
CA GLY A 363 -36.77 21.95 -60.94
C GLY A 363 -36.82 22.08 -62.46
N VAL A 364 -36.18 21.13 -63.14
CA VAL A 364 -36.57 20.56 -64.45
C VAL A 364 -35.57 19.47 -64.89
N THR A 365 -36.14 18.29 -65.18
CA THR A 365 -35.77 17.22 -66.15
C THR A 365 -34.48 16.39 -66.03
N ALA A 366 -34.72 15.07 -65.93
CA ALA A 366 -33.88 13.98 -66.47
C ALA A 366 -33.84 14.03 -68.02
N PRO A 367 -32.86 13.39 -68.69
CA PRO A 367 -32.81 11.93 -68.93
C PRO A 367 -31.38 11.35 -68.66
N GLY A 368 -31.09 10.07 -68.46
CA GLY A 368 -31.56 8.83 -69.11
C GLY A 368 -30.32 8.09 -69.64
N GLU A 369 -29.92 7.01 -68.98
CA GLU A 369 -29.59 5.64 -69.47
C GLU A 369 -28.89 4.84 -68.36
#